data_AF-A0A7X8D0P2-F1
#
_entry.id   AF-A0A7X8D0P2-F1
#
_cell.length_a   1.000
_cell.length_b   1.000
_cell.length_c   1.000
_cell.angle_alpha   90.00
_cell.angle_beta   90.00
_cell.angle_gamma   90.00
#
_symmetry.space_group_name_H-M   'P 1'
#
loop_
_entity.id
_entity.type
_entity.pdbx_description
1 polymer ?
#
loop_
_entity_poly.entity_id
_entity_poly.type
_entity_poly.pdbx_seq_one_letter_code
_entity_poly.pdbx_strand_id
1 'polypeptide(L)'
;MKNITKKLAAFGLCALLAINMNTIAYADILDIITNTETENNSIDDIYKKEDTEDIIDSEGEESTPSTEIDDEIDHKEYTYSLESVLFTDIDGHWAKDWIVKAVNLGFVSGYEDGSFKPDRTITRAEFSKLLNSALNIEITEEIGFSDVKENDWFYKDIQKSLAAGFFSGYENNTFRPNNPIKREEAAKVVSGAITTGNIDGEGATLLSDYNTIQEWARDSVNTVYNKGYILGYPSGVYMPSRSLTRAEAVKIIYEIVENENIEYGFNITNYNETYSSAVVVGNLNILDSVGSGNVYIKNVVVLGDIVISAKSVNSLELTDVKARNIIIENQNNVNIIENNVVIGN
;
A
#
# COMPACT_ATOMS: atom_id res chain seq x y z
N MET A 1 47.78 26.67 45.36
CA MET A 1 47.29 25.69 44.36
C MET A 1 46.54 24.60 45.10
N LYS A 2 45.36 24.19 44.65
CA LYS A 2 44.53 23.15 45.30
C LYS A 2 43.75 22.43 44.21
N ASN A 3 44.05 21.14 43.98
CA ASN A 3 43.45 20.39 42.89
C ASN A 3 42.02 19.97 43.27
N ILE A 4 41.06 20.19 42.36
CA ILE A 4 39.71 19.64 42.45
C ILE A 4 39.43 18.93 41.12
N THR A 5 39.28 17.62 41.18
CA THR A 5 38.91 16.78 40.03
C THR A 5 37.43 17.00 39.70
N LYS A 6 37.13 17.30 38.43
CA LYS A 6 35.80 17.08 37.84
C LYS A 6 35.90 15.87 36.91
N LYS A 7 34.90 14.98 36.98
CA LYS A 7 34.83 13.78 36.13
C LYS A 7 34.51 14.18 34.69
N LEU A 8 35.10 13.46 33.73
CA LEU A 8 34.56 13.40 32.37
C LEU A 8 33.20 12.71 32.38
N ALA A 9 32.28 13.21 31.56
CA ALA A 9 31.15 12.44 31.03
C ALA A 9 31.26 12.52 29.50
N ALA A 10 31.72 11.44 28.87
CA ALA A 10 31.79 11.36 27.42
C ALA A 10 30.47 10.79 26.91
N PHE A 11 29.64 11.64 26.29
CA PHE A 11 28.57 11.17 25.42
C PHE A 11 29.12 11.04 24.01
N GLY A 12 29.11 9.81 23.50
CA GLY A 12 29.71 9.47 22.21
C GLY A 12 28.91 10.04 21.06
N LEU A 13 29.59 10.78 20.18
CA LEU A 13 29.08 11.13 18.87
C LEU A 13 29.04 9.86 18.02
N CYS A 14 27.84 9.38 17.68
CA CYS A 14 27.66 8.33 16.67
C CYS A 14 26.47 8.71 15.79
N ALA A 15 26.76 9.20 14.58
CA ALA A 15 25.75 9.53 13.59
C ALA A 15 25.51 8.32 12.69
N LEU A 16 24.26 7.87 12.59
CA LEU A 16 23.77 7.08 11.47
C LEU A 16 22.58 7.83 10.88
N LEU A 17 22.65 8.14 9.58
CA LEU A 17 21.60 8.85 8.89
C LEU A 17 20.48 7.88 8.49
N ALA A 18 19.30 8.06 9.08
CA ALA A 18 18.05 7.64 8.48
C ALA A 18 17.32 8.91 8.00
N ILE A 19 17.59 9.33 6.76
CA ILE A 19 16.88 10.45 6.14
C ILE A 19 15.49 9.94 5.71
N ASN A 20 14.53 9.99 6.63
CA ASN A 20 13.13 9.73 6.30
C ASN A 20 12.48 11.04 5.80
N MET A 21 12.70 11.36 4.53
CA MET A 21 12.24 12.59 3.89
C MET A 21 10.75 12.50 3.50
N ASN A 22 9.85 12.58 4.48
CA ASN A 22 8.46 13.00 4.22
C ASN A 22 7.71 13.64 5.41
N THR A 23 8.43 14.35 6.30
CA THR A 23 7.85 15.04 7.47
C THR A 23 8.24 16.52 7.56
N ILE A 24 7.92 17.29 6.53
CA ILE A 24 7.74 18.75 6.66
C ILE A 24 6.23 19.00 6.78
N ALA A 25 5.82 19.65 7.86
CA ALA A 25 4.41 19.83 8.19
C ALA A 25 3.70 20.76 7.20
N TYR A 26 2.44 20.43 6.85
CA TYR A 26 1.58 21.26 6.00
C TYR A 26 0.95 22.39 6.83
N ALA A 27 1.80 23.33 7.26
CA ALA A 27 1.44 24.56 7.94
C ALA A 27 2.29 25.71 7.37
N ASP A 28 1.79 26.94 7.44
CA ASP A 28 2.48 28.18 7.04
C ASP A 28 2.83 28.32 5.54
N ILE A 29 1.86 28.03 4.65
CA ILE A 29 1.76 28.69 3.33
C ILE A 29 0.37 29.31 3.18
N LEU A 30 0.11 30.40 3.91
CA LEU A 30 -1.11 31.18 3.78
C LEU A 30 -0.91 32.68 4.09
N ASP A 31 0.18 33.23 3.58
CA ASP A 31 0.31 34.66 3.26
C ASP A 31 1.43 34.87 2.23
N ILE A 32 1.46 36.04 1.57
CA ILE A 32 2.37 36.40 0.44
C ILE A 32 1.97 35.82 -0.93
N ILE A 33 0.74 36.14 -1.39
CA ILE A 33 0.54 36.67 -2.75
C ILE A 33 -0.45 37.84 -2.66
N THR A 34 0.07 39.06 -2.58
CA THR A 34 -0.68 40.28 -2.92
C THR A 34 0.13 41.11 -3.91
N ASN A 35 -0.54 41.57 -4.97
CA ASN A 35 -0.06 42.50 -6.00
C ASN A 35 1.16 42.08 -6.85
N THR A 36 0.88 41.48 -8.01
CA THR A 36 1.18 42.15 -9.30
C THR A 36 0.12 41.77 -10.33
N GLU A 37 -0.28 42.73 -11.17
CA GLU A 37 -1.24 42.50 -12.26
C GLU A 37 -0.51 42.19 -13.58
N THR A 38 -1.16 41.36 -14.40
CA THR A 38 -1.05 41.27 -15.87
C THR A 38 0.29 41.56 -16.58
N GLU A 39 0.82 40.55 -17.26
CA GLU A 39 0.95 40.62 -18.73
C GLU A 39 0.94 39.21 -19.35
N ASN A 40 0.35 39.08 -20.54
CA ASN A 40 0.37 37.83 -21.32
C ASN A 40 1.60 37.84 -22.23
N ASN A 41 2.29 36.70 -22.39
CA ASN A 41 3.01 36.38 -23.63
C ASN A 41 3.24 34.87 -23.77
N SER A 42 3.36 34.42 -25.02
CA SER A 42 3.49 33.01 -25.40
C SER A 42 4.85 32.41 -25.03
N ILE A 43 4.90 31.08 -24.92
CA ILE A 43 6.13 30.30 -24.81
C ILE A 43 6.60 29.95 -26.23
N ASP A 44 7.64 30.66 -26.69
CA ASP A 44 8.51 30.33 -27.81
C ASP A 44 9.95 30.82 -27.46
N ASP A 45 10.96 30.47 -28.26
CA ASP A 45 12.35 30.98 -28.17
C ASP A 45 13.21 30.60 -26.93
N ILE A 46 13.39 29.30 -26.64
CA ILE A 46 14.68 28.80 -26.07
C ILE A 46 15.13 27.50 -26.77
N TYR A 47 15.76 27.62 -27.94
CA TYR A 47 16.92 26.82 -28.35
C TYR A 47 17.63 27.49 -29.53
N LYS A 48 18.85 28.00 -29.31
CA LYS A 48 19.76 28.44 -30.38
C LYS A 48 21.06 27.64 -30.30
N LYS A 49 21.56 27.23 -31.46
CA LYS A 49 22.89 26.65 -31.63
C LYS A 49 23.96 27.75 -31.63
N GLU A 50 25.20 27.32 -31.40
CA GLU A 50 26.40 27.91 -32.00
C GLU A 50 27.20 26.77 -32.67
N ASP A 51 27.77 27.03 -33.85
CA ASP A 51 28.53 26.11 -34.73
C ASP A 51 29.78 26.92 -35.22
N THR A 52 30.93 26.42 -35.70
CA THR A 52 31.31 25.15 -36.35
C THR A 52 32.84 24.85 -36.11
N GLU A 53 33.60 24.42 -37.14
CA GLU A 53 35.09 24.41 -37.27
C GLU A 53 35.89 23.31 -36.48
N ASP A 54 36.90 22.60 -37.02
CA ASP A 54 37.46 22.64 -38.40
C ASP A 54 38.27 21.37 -38.83
N ILE A 55 38.25 21.11 -40.17
CA ILE A 55 39.23 20.48 -41.11
C ILE A 55 40.21 19.35 -40.65
N ILE A 56 40.27 18.23 -41.41
CA ILE A 56 41.46 17.62 -42.09
C ILE A 56 41.04 16.40 -42.97
N ASP A 57 41.92 15.94 -43.88
CA ASP A 57 41.62 15.27 -45.17
C ASP A 57 42.24 13.84 -45.34
N SER A 58 41.90 13.17 -46.46
CA SER A 58 42.56 12.05 -47.19
C SER A 58 42.36 10.56 -46.84
N GLU A 59 42.03 9.79 -47.90
CA GLU A 59 42.28 8.34 -48.21
C GLU A 59 41.70 7.25 -47.25
N GLY A 60 41.25 6.04 -47.65
CA GLY A 60 41.22 5.29 -48.93
C GLY A 60 41.90 3.91 -48.79
N GLU A 61 41.38 2.73 -49.15
CA GLU A 61 40.11 2.19 -49.74
C GLU A 61 39.90 0.75 -49.13
N GLU A 62 38.93 -0.15 -49.38
CA GLU A 62 37.70 -0.37 -50.19
C GLU A 62 36.90 -1.52 -49.49
N SER A 63 35.58 -1.70 -49.70
CA SER A 63 34.90 -3.04 -49.65
C SER A 63 33.36 -3.07 -49.83
N THR A 64 32.91 -3.15 -51.09
CA THR A 64 31.72 -3.88 -51.57
C THR A 64 30.29 -3.41 -51.17
N PRO A 65 29.24 -3.70 -51.98
CA PRO A 65 27.97 -2.98 -51.89
C PRO A 65 26.87 -3.67 -51.06
N SER A 66 26.11 -2.86 -50.32
CA SER A 66 24.78 -3.21 -49.80
C SER A 66 23.77 -2.14 -50.22
N THR A 67 22.65 -2.59 -50.81
CA THR A 67 21.57 -1.80 -51.40
C THR A 67 21.09 -0.64 -50.51
N GLU A 68 20.88 0.53 -51.12
CA GLU A 68 20.11 1.62 -50.51
C GLU A 68 18.68 1.14 -50.21
N ILE A 69 18.24 1.28 -48.97
CA ILE A 69 16.84 1.17 -48.56
C ILE A 69 16.50 2.48 -47.86
N ASP A 70 15.59 3.26 -48.45
CA ASP A 70 14.99 4.45 -47.84
C ASP A 70 14.02 4.03 -46.72
N ASP A 71 14.56 3.52 -45.61
CA ASP A 71 13.79 3.37 -44.36
C ASP A 71 13.72 4.75 -43.67
N GLU A 72 12.71 5.52 -44.07
CA GLU A 72 12.28 6.78 -43.45
C GLU A 72 12.13 6.58 -41.93
N ILE A 73 13.09 7.08 -41.15
CA ILE A 73 13.03 7.01 -39.68
C ILE A 73 11.96 7.98 -39.19
N ASP A 74 10.72 7.47 -39.16
CA ASP A 74 9.60 7.98 -38.39
C ASP A 74 10.03 8.03 -36.92
N HIS A 75 10.59 9.16 -36.51
CA HIS A 75 10.80 9.55 -35.12
C HIS A 75 9.43 9.80 -34.46
N LYS A 76 8.65 8.73 -34.38
CA LYS A 76 7.36 8.67 -33.74
C LYS A 76 7.59 8.89 -32.26
N GLU A 77 7.46 10.13 -31.82
CA GLU A 77 7.40 10.44 -30.40
C GLU A 77 6.29 9.60 -29.79
N TYR A 78 6.67 8.64 -28.94
CA TYR A 78 5.74 7.93 -28.07
C TYR A 78 5.30 8.90 -26.96
N THR A 79 4.53 9.89 -27.38
CA THR A 79 3.65 10.70 -26.54
C THR A 79 2.67 9.74 -25.89
N TYR A 80 3.04 9.24 -24.71
CA TYR A 80 2.13 8.52 -23.83
C TYR A 80 0.95 9.45 -23.58
N SER A 81 -0.18 9.12 -24.22
CA SER A 81 -1.44 9.84 -24.04
C SER A 81 -1.88 9.63 -22.60
N LEU A 82 -1.47 10.55 -21.73
CA LEU A 82 -2.12 10.82 -20.46
C LEU A 82 -3.52 11.34 -20.81
N GLU A 83 -4.45 10.42 -21.09
CA GLU A 83 -5.87 10.74 -21.15
C GLU A 83 -6.21 11.42 -19.82
N SER A 84 -6.45 12.73 -19.89
CA SER A 84 -6.76 13.51 -18.69
C SER A 84 -8.08 12.99 -18.14
N VAL A 85 -8.02 12.31 -17.00
CA VAL A 85 -9.19 11.78 -16.30
C VAL A 85 -10.03 12.94 -15.75
N LEU A 86 -10.86 13.49 -16.63
CA LEU A 86 -11.69 14.67 -16.37
C LEU A 86 -13.05 14.24 -15.82
N PHE A 87 -13.17 14.18 -14.50
CA PHE A 87 -14.47 14.10 -13.84
C PHE A 87 -15.01 15.50 -13.54
N THR A 88 -16.32 15.68 -13.72
CA THR A 88 -17.01 16.98 -13.64
C THR A 88 -17.07 17.59 -12.24
N ASP A 89 -16.71 16.84 -11.20
CA ASP A 89 -16.91 17.16 -9.78
C ASP A 89 -15.67 16.96 -8.90
N ILE A 90 -14.48 16.85 -9.49
CA ILE A 90 -13.20 16.76 -8.74
C ILE A 90 -12.33 18.02 -8.82
N ASP A 91 -12.72 19.03 -9.60
CA ASP A 91 -11.91 20.25 -9.70
C ASP A 91 -12.00 21.09 -8.42
N GLY A 92 -10.87 21.58 -7.93
CA GLY A 92 -10.73 22.17 -6.60
C GLY A 92 -10.97 21.21 -5.42
N HIS A 93 -11.31 19.93 -5.65
CA HIS A 93 -11.55 18.97 -4.58
C HIS A 93 -10.22 18.44 -4.01
N TRP A 94 -10.11 18.36 -2.68
CA TRP A 94 -8.86 17.99 -2.00
C TRP A 94 -8.27 16.64 -2.45
N ALA A 95 -9.11 15.69 -2.85
CA ALA A 95 -8.70 14.36 -3.26
C ALA A 95 -8.31 14.21 -4.75
N LYS A 96 -8.35 15.30 -5.54
CA LYS A 96 -8.20 15.28 -7.01
C LYS A 96 -7.03 14.42 -7.48
N ASP A 97 -5.84 14.63 -6.92
CA ASP A 97 -4.61 13.96 -7.35
C ASP A 97 -4.62 12.45 -7.02
N TRP A 98 -5.08 12.08 -5.81
CA TRP A 98 -5.27 10.68 -5.43
C TRP A 98 -6.30 9.98 -6.33
N ILE A 99 -7.38 10.67 -6.71
CA ILE A 99 -8.42 10.15 -7.61
C ILE A 99 -7.85 9.89 -9.01
N VAL A 100 -7.16 10.87 -9.61
CA VAL A 100 -6.54 10.71 -10.95
C VAL A 100 -5.52 9.58 -10.93
N LYS A 101 -4.62 9.54 -9.94
CA LYS A 101 -3.65 8.45 -9.77
C LYS A 101 -4.31 7.07 -9.64
N ALA A 102 -5.37 6.96 -8.85
CA ALA A 102 -6.08 5.69 -8.65
C ALA A 102 -6.80 5.18 -9.90
N VAL A 103 -7.31 6.08 -10.76
CA VAL A 103 -7.86 5.71 -12.07
C VAL A 103 -6.76 5.29 -13.04
N ASN A 104 -5.60 5.97 -13.02
CA ASN A 104 -4.44 5.58 -13.82
C ASN A 104 -3.86 4.21 -13.40
N LEU A 105 -4.01 3.83 -12.12
CA LEU A 105 -3.72 2.48 -11.60
C LEU A 105 -4.86 1.47 -11.86
N GLY A 106 -5.95 1.88 -12.51
CA GLY A 106 -7.04 1.00 -12.97
C GLY A 106 -8.01 0.49 -11.88
N PHE A 107 -7.75 0.71 -10.58
CA PHE A 107 -8.54 0.11 -9.50
C PHE A 107 -9.85 0.85 -9.18
N VAL A 108 -10.08 2.04 -9.75
CA VAL A 108 -11.32 2.80 -9.59
C VAL A 108 -11.71 3.51 -10.89
N SER A 109 -13.00 3.78 -11.06
CA SER A 109 -13.58 4.55 -12.18
C SER A 109 -14.52 5.66 -11.68
N GLY A 110 -14.90 6.58 -12.56
CA GLY A 110 -16.09 7.41 -12.40
C GLY A 110 -17.38 6.65 -12.74
N TYR A 111 -18.48 7.39 -12.91
CA TYR A 111 -19.77 6.89 -13.42
C TYR A 111 -20.00 7.31 -14.87
N GLU A 112 -21.01 6.70 -15.50
CA GLU A 112 -21.44 6.97 -16.88
C GLU A 112 -21.88 8.43 -17.13
N ASP A 113 -22.20 9.19 -16.07
CA ASP A 113 -22.53 10.62 -16.12
C ASP A 113 -21.31 11.56 -16.10
N GLY A 114 -20.09 11.02 -16.15
CA GLY A 114 -18.84 11.79 -16.18
C GLY A 114 -18.42 12.37 -14.83
N SER A 115 -19.06 11.99 -13.72
CA SER A 115 -18.67 12.40 -12.37
C SER A 115 -17.93 11.27 -11.62
N PHE A 116 -17.28 11.62 -10.50
CA PHE A 116 -16.64 10.69 -9.58
C PHE A 116 -17.39 10.54 -8.24
N LYS A 117 -18.21 11.53 -7.87
CA LYS A 117 -18.98 11.63 -6.62
C LYS A 117 -18.09 11.46 -5.38
N PRO A 118 -17.01 12.28 -5.24
CA PRO A 118 -15.96 12.09 -4.23
C PRO A 118 -16.50 12.06 -2.80
N ASP A 119 -17.43 12.96 -2.46
CA ASP A 119 -18.02 13.09 -1.13
C ASP A 119 -19.18 12.12 -0.85
N ARG A 120 -19.59 11.29 -1.83
CA ARG A 120 -20.58 10.23 -1.57
C ARG A 120 -19.98 9.22 -0.60
N THR A 121 -20.75 8.82 0.42
CA THR A 121 -20.36 7.72 1.30
C THR A 121 -20.28 6.39 0.55
N ILE A 122 -19.22 5.62 0.81
CA ILE A 122 -18.92 4.35 0.13
C ILE A 122 -19.43 3.16 0.95
N THR A 123 -19.99 2.14 0.28
CA THR A 123 -20.48 0.93 0.98
C THR A 123 -19.38 -0.06 1.33
N ARG A 124 -19.64 -1.00 2.24
CA ARG A 124 -18.74 -2.11 2.58
C ARG A 124 -18.36 -2.95 1.36
N ALA A 125 -19.33 -3.23 0.47
CA ALA A 125 -19.09 -3.95 -0.79
C ALA A 125 -18.25 -3.12 -1.78
N GLU A 126 -18.50 -1.82 -1.89
CA GLU A 126 -17.71 -0.93 -2.76
C GLU A 126 -16.27 -0.81 -2.26
N PHE A 127 -16.05 -0.69 -0.95
CA PHE A 127 -14.70 -0.65 -0.37
C PHE A 127 -13.94 -1.98 -0.58
N SER A 128 -14.62 -3.12 -0.36
CA SER A 128 -14.10 -4.46 -0.66
C SER A 128 -13.62 -4.57 -2.12
N LYS A 129 -14.47 -4.17 -3.08
CA LYS A 129 -14.11 -4.17 -4.50
C LYS A 129 -12.91 -3.29 -4.84
N LEU A 130 -12.84 -2.06 -4.34
CA LEU A 130 -11.71 -1.18 -4.61
C LEU A 130 -10.39 -1.75 -4.06
N LEU A 131 -10.41 -2.31 -2.85
CA LEU A 131 -9.21 -2.89 -2.23
C LEU A 131 -8.79 -4.21 -2.91
N ASN A 132 -9.74 -5.07 -3.29
CA ASN A 132 -9.46 -6.26 -4.10
C ASN A 132 -8.78 -5.89 -5.43
N SER A 133 -9.30 -4.86 -6.12
CA SER A 133 -8.79 -4.43 -7.42
C SER A 133 -7.44 -3.73 -7.33
N ALA A 134 -7.17 -3.00 -6.25
CA ALA A 134 -5.89 -2.33 -6.02
C ALA A 134 -4.75 -3.30 -5.67
N LEU A 135 -5.08 -4.40 -4.99
CA LEU A 135 -4.14 -5.45 -4.59
C LEU A 135 -4.19 -6.68 -5.52
N ASN A 136 -4.90 -6.62 -6.65
CA ASN A 136 -5.08 -7.71 -7.62
C ASN A 136 -5.42 -9.08 -6.96
N ILE A 137 -6.33 -9.08 -5.97
CA ILE A 137 -6.74 -10.29 -5.26
C ILE A 137 -7.56 -11.17 -6.20
N GLU A 138 -7.09 -12.39 -6.50
CA GLU A 138 -7.83 -13.37 -7.35
C GLU A 138 -8.23 -14.67 -6.63
N ILE A 139 -7.74 -14.92 -5.41
CA ILE A 139 -8.21 -16.07 -4.61
C ILE A 139 -9.65 -15.88 -4.13
N THR A 140 -10.39 -16.97 -3.92
CA THR A 140 -11.80 -16.95 -3.49
C THR A 140 -12.12 -18.12 -2.56
N GLU A 141 -13.06 -17.92 -1.64
CA GLU A 141 -13.66 -19.01 -0.83
C GLU A 141 -15.19 -19.05 -0.94
N GLU A 142 -15.82 -20.11 -0.44
CA GLU A 142 -17.28 -20.22 -0.34
C GLU A 142 -17.81 -19.33 0.79
N ILE A 143 -18.93 -18.63 0.57
CA ILE A 143 -19.44 -17.63 1.53
C ILE A 143 -20.88 -17.92 1.94
N GLY A 144 -21.14 -17.94 3.24
CA GLY A 144 -22.41 -18.38 3.83
C GLY A 144 -23.33 -17.26 4.34
N PHE A 145 -23.07 -16.00 4.01
CA PHE A 145 -23.80 -14.85 4.58
C PHE A 145 -25.27 -14.81 4.14
N SER A 146 -26.17 -14.53 5.07
CA SER A 146 -27.62 -14.49 4.83
C SER A 146 -28.11 -13.31 3.97
N ASP A 147 -27.25 -12.32 3.72
CA ASP A 147 -27.54 -11.09 2.98
C ASP A 147 -26.64 -10.88 1.74
N VAL A 148 -26.03 -11.94 1.22
CA VAL A 148 -25.18 -11.96 0.03
C VAL A 148 -25.55 -13.17 -0.84
N LYS A 149 -25.74 -12.97 -2.16
CA LYS A 149 -26.18 -14.02 -3.11
C LYS A 149 -25.27 -14.09 -4.32
N GLU A 150 -25.15 -15.26 -4.93
CA GLU A 150 -24.31 -15.54 -6.12
C GLU A 150 -24.51 -14.55 -7.29
N ASN A 151 -25.72 -13.98 -7.41
CA ASN A 151 -26.09 -13.04 -8.47
C ASN A 151 -25.99 -11.56 -8.07
N ASP A 152 -25.56 -11.23 -6.86
CA ASP A 152 -25.25 -9.85 -6.47
C ASP A 152 -23.91 -9.42 -7.09
N TRP A 153 -23.81 -8.17 -7.56
CA TRP A 153 -22.63 -7.67 -8.27
C TRP A 153 -21.32 -7.74 -7.45
N PHE A 154 -21.45 -7.71 -6.12
CA PHE A 154 -20.36 -7.77 -5.15
C PHE A 154 -19.99 -9.18 -4.68
N TYR A 155 -20.69 -10.23 -5.13
CA TYR A 155 -20.54 -11.58 -4.59
C TYR A 155 -19.07 -12.05 -4.62
N LYS A 156 -18.44 -12.00 -5.80
CA LYS A 156 -17.03 -12.37 -6.00
C LYS A 156 -16.07 -11.49 -5.21
N ASP A 157 -16.38 -10.21 -5.05
CA ASP A 157 -15.53 -9.30 -4.27
C ASP A 157 -15.54 -9.66 -2.78
N ILE A 158 -16.68 -10.11 -2.25
CA ILE A 158 -16.78 -10.61 -0.87
C ILE A 158 -16.05 -11.96 -0.71
N GLN A 159 -16.16 -12.86 -1.70
CA GLN A 159 -15.36 -14.10 -1.73
C GLN A 159 -13.85 -13.83 -1.71
N LYS A 160 -13.40 -12.81 -2.47
CA LYS A 160 -12.00 -12.38 -2.54
C LYS A 160 -11.51 -11.78 -1.23
N SER A 161 -12.26 -10.83 -0.65
CA SER A 161 -11.88 -10.14 0.58
C SER A 161 -11.92 -11.04 1.83
N LEU A 162 -12.69 -12.14 1.81
CA LEU A 162 -12.62 -13.20 2.83
C LEU A 162 -11.43 -14.12 2.63
N ALA A 163 -11.19 -14.60 1.40
CA ALA A 163 -10.05 -15.47 1.09
C ALA A 163 -8.70 -14.79 1.36
N ALA A 164 -8.63 -13.46 1.18
CA ALA A 164 -7.50 -12.61 1.54
C ALA A 164 -7.40 -12.29 3.04
N GLY A 165 -8.31 -12.78 3.89
CA GLY A 165 -8.28 -12.63 5.36
C GLY A 165 -8.52 -11.22 5.91
N PHE A 166 -8.50 -10.17 5.08
CA PHE A 166 -8.56 -8.79 5.55
C PHE A 166 -9.97 -8.29 5.90
N PHE A 167 -11.04 -8.98 5.48
CA PHE A 167 -12.43 -8.53 5.68
C PHE A 167 -13.25 -9.64 6.35
N SER A 168 -14.15 -9.26 7.27
CA SER A 168 -15.09 -10.18 7.91
C SER A 168 -16.54 -9.69 7.91
N GLY A 169 -17.46 -10.64 8.07
CA GLY A 169 -18.86 -10.37 8.40
C GLY A 169 -19.08 -10.13 9.89
N TYR A 170 -20.33 -9.85 10.25
CA TYR A 170 -20.78 -9.70 11.64
C TYR A 170 -21.26 -11.04 12.22
N GLU A 171 -21.20 -11.18 13.55
CA GLU A 171 -21.57 -12.37 14.33
C GLU A 171 -22.93 -12.98 13.95
N ASN A 172 -23.89 -12.18 13.51
CA ASN A 172 -25.23 -12.62 13.09
C ASN A 172 -25.28 -13.21 11.66
N ASN A 173 -24.15 -13.68 11.12
CA ASN A 173 -23.98 -14.21 9.76
C ASN A 173 -24.52 -13.26 8.66
N THR A 174 -24.07 -12.00 8.70
CA THR A 174 -24.33 -10.99 7.65
C THR A 174 -23.03 -10.28 7.26
N PHE A 175 -22.90 -9.87 6.00
CA PHE A 175 -21.82 -8.98 5.55
C PHE A 175 -22.25 -7.50 5.54
N ARG A 176 -23.54 -7.22 5.39
CA ARG A 176 -24.16 -5.89 5.24
C ARG A 176 -23.54 -5.10 4.07
N PRO A 177 -23.52 -5.67 2.85
CA PRO A 177 -22.76 -5.15 1.70
C PRO A 177 -23.12 -3.70 1.34
N ASN A 178 -24.40 -3.36 1.43
CA ASN A 178 -24.92 -2.04 1.04
C ASN A 178 -24.83 -0.98 2.16
N ASN A 179 -24.35 -1.32 3.36
CA ASN A 179 -24.16 -0.34 4.42
C ASN A 179 -22.93 0.54 4.13
N PRO A 180 -23.01 1.87 4.31
CA PRO A 180 -21.84 2.76 4.29
C PRO A 180 -20.78 2.36 5.34
N ILE A 181 -19.55 2.08 4.91
CA ILE A 181 -18.50 1.56 5.80
C ILE A 181 -18.04 2.62 6.81
N LYS A 182 -18.04 2.29 8.11
CA LYS A 182 -17.57 3.18 9.17
C LYS A 182 -16.04 3.28 9.19
N ARG A 183 -15.49 4.36 9.76
CA ARG A 183 -14.04 4.51 9.98
C ARG A 183 -13.44 3.42 10.85
N GLU A 184 -14.10 3.01 11.93
CA GLU A 184 -13.64 1.89 12.77
C GLU A 184 -13.70 0.52 12.04
N GLU A 185 -14.65 0.33 11.13
CA GLU A 185 -14.74 -0.86 10.28
C GLU A 185 -13.66 -0.85 9.18
N ALA A 186 -13.47 0.28 8.51
CA ALA A 186 -12.42 0.46 7.51
C ALA A 186 -11.03 0.33 8.12
N ALA A 187 -10.81 0.80 9.35
CA ALA A 187 -9.57 0.57 10.10
C ALA A 187 -9.32 -0.93 10.33
N LYS A 188 -10.34 -1.70 10.69
CA LYS A 188 -10.21 -3.16 10.86
C LYS A 188 -9.84 -3.85 9.54
N VAL A 189 -10.47 -3.44 8.44
CA VAL A 189 -10.20 -3.95 7.08
C VAL A 189 -8.78 -3.62 6.65
N VAL A 190 -8.38 -2.35 6.71
CA VAL A 190 -7.05 -1.89 6.29
C VAL A 190 -5.95 -2.46 7.20
N SER A 191 -6.18 -2.56 8.50
CA SER A 191 -5.27 -3.24 9.44
C SER A 191 -5.04 -4.72 9.14
N GLY A 192 -5.96 -5.36 8.41
CA GLY A 192 -5.82 -6.73 7.89
C GLY A 192 -5.04 -6.82 6.57
N ALA A 193 -4.87 -5.69 5.86
CA ALA A 193 -4.24 -5.62 4.54
C ALA A 193 -2.86 -4.93 4.53
N ILE A 194 -2.32 -4.55 5.69
CA ILE A 194 -1.04 -3.82 5.83
C ILE A 194 -0.11 -4.45 6.87
N THR A 195 1.20 -4.28 6.67
CA THR A 195 2.20 -4.58 7.70
C THR A 195 1.94 -3.74 8.95
N THR A 196 2.11 -4.36 10.11
CA THR A 196 1.97 -3.70 11.42
C THR A 196 3.04 -2.62 11.59
N GLY A 197 4.28 -2.91 11.19
CA GLY A 197 5.44 -2.02 11.34
C GLY A 197 5.95 -1.95 12.78
N ASN A 198 6.97 -1.12 13.01
CA ASN A 198 7.44 -0.79 14.35
C ASN A 198 6.53 0.32 14.93
N ILE A 199 5.47 -0.07 15.64
CA ILE A 199 4.47 0.85 16.20
C ILE A 199 4.97 1.42 17.54
N ASP A 200 5.95 2.31 17.49
CA ASP A 200 6.44 3.04 18.66
C ASP A 200 5.64 4.33 18.88
N GLY A 201 4.70 4.34 19.83
CA GLY A 201 4.02 5.56 20.30
C GLY A 201 2.59 5.37 20.79
N GLU A 202 2.04 6.41 21.43
CA GLU A 202 0.67 6.41 21.97
C GLU A 202 -0.42 6.44 20.89
N GLY A 203 -0.09 6.88 19.67
CA GLY A 203 -0.95 6.78 18.49
C GLY A 203 -2.34 7.39 18.65
N ALA A 204 -3.37 6.64 18.29
CA ALA A 204 -4.75 7.13 18.33
C ALA A 204 -5.28 7.31 19.77
N THR A 205 -4.60 6.78 20.80
CA THR A 205 -5.03 6.94 22.21
C THR A 205 -5.03 8.40 22.68
N LEU A 206 -4.29 9.27 22.00
CA LEU A 206 -4.26 10.72 22.20
C LEU A 206 -5.49 11.46 21.66
N LEU A 207 -6.35 10.81 20.87
CA LEU A 207 -7.55 11.44 20.31
C LEU A 207 -8.67 11.53 21.38
N SER A 208 -9.31 12.69 21.46
CA SER A 208 -10.24 13.02 22.56
C SER A 208 -11.51 12.15 22.61
N ASP A 209 -11.85 11.48 21.51
CA ASP A 209 -12.95 10.52 21.39
C ASP A 209 -12.47 9.05 21.28
N TYR A 210 -11.19 8.73 21.53
CA TYR A 210 -10.65 7.37 21.42
C TYR A 210 -11.46 6.34 22.22
N ASN A 211 -11.95 6.72 23.40
CA ASN A 211 -12.79 5.88 24.25
C ASN A 211 -14.17 5.52 23.63
N THR A 212 -14.56 6.18 22.53
CA THR A 212 -15.77 5.85 21.74
C THR A 212 -15.52 4.80 20.65
N ILE A 213 -14.25 4.47 20.35
CA ILE A 213 -13.89 3.37 19.44
C ILE A 213 -14.28 2.05 20.12
N GLN A 214 -15.01 1.21 19.38
CA GLN A 214 -15.39 -0.12 19.87
C GLN A 214 -14.16 -1.00 20.11
N GLU A 215 -14.20 -1.82 21.16
CA GLU A 215 -13.03 -2.56 21.65
C GLU A 215 -12.36 -3.44 20.58
N TRP A 216 -13.14 -4.15 19.78
CA TRP A 216 -12.67 -4.99 18.65
C TRP A 216 -11.93 -4.22 17.55
N ALA A 217 -12.07 -2.89 17.50
CA ALA A 217 -11.46 -2.02 16.49
C ALA A 217 -10.22 -1.27 17.00
N ARG A 218 -9.98 -1.19 18.32
CA ARG A 218 -8.95 -0.29 18.91
C ARG A 218 -7.55 -0.55 18.38
N ASP A 219 -7.10 -1.80 18.40
CA ASP A 219 -5.75 -2.17 17.95
C ASP A 219 -5.57 -1.85 16.47
N SER A 220 -6.59 -2.15 15.66
CA SER A 220 -6.59 -1.82 14.23
C SER A 220 -6.62 -0.32 13.96
N VAL A 221 -7.38 0.48 14.74
CA VAL A 221 -7.36 1.94 14.65
C VAL A 221 -5.97 2.49 15.01
N ASN A 222 -5.34 1.98 16.07
CA ASN A 222 -3.96 2.34 16.41
C ASN A 222 -2.97 1.97 15.29
N THR A 223 -3.10 0.78 14.68
CA THR A 223 -2.27 0.36 13.54
C THR A 223 -2.40 1.32 12.37
N VAL A 224 -3.62 1.57 11.86
CA VAL A 224 -3.81 2.42 10.67
C VAL A 224 -3.55 3.91 10.93
N TYR A 225 -3.64 4.36 12.18
CA TYR A 225 -3.27 5.72 12.58
C TYR A 225 -1.74 5.89 12.60
N ASN A 226 -1.02 4.97 13.25
CA ASN A 226 0.45 5.03 13.34
C ASN A 226 1.14 4.73 12.00
N LYS A 227 0.51 3.94 11.12
CA LYS A 227 0.92 3.76 9.72
C LYS A 227 0.53 4.95 8.81
N GLY A 228 -0.18 5.95 9.31
CA GLY A 228 -0.54 7.18 8.59
C GLY A 228 -1.77 7.09 7.66
N TYR A 229 -2.30 5.89 7.38
CA TYR A 229 -3.39 5.69 6.41
C TYR A 229 -4.73 6.25 6.88
N ILE A 230 -5.12 6.08 8.16
CA ILE A 230 -6.37 6.65 8.69
C ILE A 230 -6.10 7.49 9.93
N LEU A 231 -5.64 8.71 9.70
CA LEU A 231 -5.44 9.74 10.72
C LEU A 231 -6.75 10.31 11.28
N GLY A 232 -6.66 10.99 12.42
CA GLY A 232 -7.74 11.80 13.01
C GLY A 232 -7.93 13.15 12.31
N TYR A 233 -8.98 13.87 12.68
CA TYR A 233 -9.27 15.21 12.18
C TYR A 233 -8.46 16.30 12.91
N PRO A 234 -8.22 17.48 12.30
CA PRO A 234 -7.52 18.60 12.93
C PRO A 234 -8.11 19.07 14.27
N SER A 235 -9.38 18.72 14.56
CA SER A 235 -10.06 18.96 15.84
C SER A 235 -9.75 17.93 16.94
N GLY A 236 -8.79 17.02 16.73
CA GLY A 236 -8.32 16.07 17.76
C GLY A 236 -9.29 14.91 18.03
N VAL A 237 -10.01 14.45 17.00
CA VAL A 237 -11.00 13.35 17.08
C VAL A 237 -10.83 12.34 15.93
N TYR A 238 -11.17 11.08 16.19
CA TYR A 238 -11.18 10.00 15.22
C TYR A 238 -12.51 9.86 14.48
N MET A 239 -13.65 10.16 15.13
CA MET A 239 -15.01 9.92 14.64
C MET A 239 -15.28 8.47 14.18
N PRO A 240 -15.08 7.45 15.05
CA PRO A 240 -15.08 6.03 14.66
C PRO A 240 -16.33 5.56 13.89
N SER A 241 -17.51 6.04 14.29
CA SER A 241 -18.78 5.67 13.68
C SER A 241 -19.22 6.55 12.49
N ARG A 242 -18.41 7.51 12.02
CA ARG A 242 -18.66 8.22 10.75
C ARG A 242 -18.33 7.27 9.58
N SER A 243 -19.17 7.26 8.55
CA SER A 243 -18.91 6.51 7.31
C SER A 243 -17.95 7.25 6.38
N LEU A 244 -17.02 6.52 5.74
CA LEU A 244 -16.06 7.08 4.78
C LEU A 244 -16.75 7.62 3.51
N THR A 245 -16.19 8.66 2.91
CA THR A 245 -16.49 9.05 1.53
C THR A 245 -15.68 8.21 0.52
N ARG A 246 -16.10 8.21 -0.74
CA ARG A 246 -15.39 7.54 -1.85
C ARG A 246 -13.98 8.11 -2.04
N ALA A 247 -13.82 9.42 -1.90
CA ALA A 247 -12.52 10.10 -1.93
C ALA A 247 -11.59 9.64 -0.79
N GLU A 248 -12.10 9.55 0.45
CA GLU A 248 -11.31 9.06 1.58
C GLU A 248 -10.87 7.60 1.38
N ALA A 249 -11.78 6.73 0.92
CA ALA A 249 -11.44 5.34 0.62
C ALA A 249 -10.38 5.21 -0.48
N VAL A 250 -10.47 5.99 -1.56
CA VAL A 250 -9.48 5.96 -2.64
C VAL A 250 -8.12 6.53 -2.21
N LYS A 251 -8.09 7.59 -1.38
CA LYS A 251 -6.85 8.07 -0.76
C LYS A 251 -6.15 6.96 0.03
N ILE A 252 -6.90 6.31 0.93
CA ILE A 252 -6.40 5.22 1.78
C ILE A 252 -5.86 4.06 0.94
N ILE A 253 -6.62 3.61 -0.06
CA ILE A 253 -6.25 2.44 -0.88
C ILE A 253 -5.05 2.76 -1.78
N TYR A 254 -4.97 3.96 -2.36
CA TYR A 254 -3.78 4.41 -3.09
C TYR A 254 -2.54 4.41 -2.20
N GLU A 255 -2.65 4.94 -0.97
CA GLU A 255 -1.50 5.03 -0.06
C GLU A 255 -1.00 3.66 0.43
N ILE A 256 -1.87 2.65 0.52
CA ILE A 256 -1.46 1.26 0.77
C ILE A 256 -0.61 0.74 -0.41
N VAL A 257 -1.07 0.94 -1.65
CA VAL A 257 -0.36 0.49 -2.87
C VAL A 257 0.99 1.20 -3.05
N GLU A 258 1.08 2.48 -2.66
CA GLU A 258 2.30 3.28 -2.78
C GLU A 258 3.34 3.01 -1.66
N ASN A 259 2.92 2.58 -0.45
CA ASN A 259 3.79 2.55 0.73
C ASN A 259 3.97 1.16 1.41
N GLU A 260 3.19 0.13 1.06
CA GLU A 260 3.48 -1.25 1.47
C GLU A 260 4.41 -1.95 0.45
N ASN A 261 5.33 -2.79 0.93
CA ASN A 261 6.06 -3.72 0.06
C ASN A 261 5.12 -4.88 -0.33
N ILE A 262 4.46 -4.78 -1.48
CA ILE A 262 3.48 -5.75 -1.97
C ILE A 262 4.15 -6.77 -2.90
N GLU A 263 4.01 -8.06 -2.56
CA GLU A 263 4.63 -9.18 -3.28
C GLU A 263 3.56 -10.18 -3.76
N TYR A 264 3.60 -10.59 -5.03
CA TYR A 264 2.52 -11.38 -5.65
C TYR A 264 2.80 -12.89 -5.61
N GLY A 265 2.55 -13.48 -4.44
CA GLY A 265 2.92 -14.85 -4.09
C GLY A 265 4.42 -14.98 -3.86
N PHE A 266 4.82 -15.63 -2.76
CA PHE A 266 6.24 -15.71 -2.39
C PHE A 266 6.66 -17.12 -1.97
N ASN A 267 7.91 -17.47 -2.26
CA ASN A 267 8.49 -18.78 -1.99
C ASN A 267 9.73 -18.62 -1.10
N ILE A 268 9.61 -19.00 0.17
CA ILE A 268 10.76 -19.09 1.07
C ILE A 268 11.55 -20.35 0.70
N THR A 269 12.74 -20.13 0.13
CA THR A 269 13.66 -21.19 -0.30
C THR A 269 14.89 -21.34 0.59
N ASN A 270 15.23 -20.31 1.37
CA ASN A 270 16.38 -20.24 2.28
C ASN A 270 15.97 -20.55 3.73
N TYR A 271 16.95 -20.85 4.58
CA TYR A 271 16.76 -21.13 6.01
C TYR A 271 17.74 -20.36 6.88
N ASN A 272 17.39 -20.16 8.15
CA ASN A 272 18.09 -19.32 9.14
C ASN A 272 18.24 -17.85 8.71
N GLU A 273 17.36 -17.38 7.82
CA GLU A 273 17.19 -15.98 7.40
C GLU A 273 15.78 -15.52 7.76
N THR A 274 15.59 -14.20 7.91
CA THR A 274 14.31 -13.59 8.29
C THR A 274 13.65 -12.91 7.09
N TYR A 275 12.55 -13.49 6.61
CA TYR A 275 11.64 -12.81 5.68
C TYR A 275 10.78 -11.82 6.46
N SER A 276 10.68 -10.55 6.03
CA SER A 276 10.00 -9.53 6.83
C SER A 276 9.50 -8.31 6.09
N SER A 277 8.51 -7.63 6.69
CA SER A 277 7.98 -6.33 6.26
C SER A 277 7.42 -6.32 4.83
N ALA A 278 6.57 -7.31 4.52
CA ALA A 278 5.91 -7.49 3.24
C ALA A 278 4.40 -7.76 3.39
N VAL A 279 3.63 -7.40 2.36
CA VAL A 279 2.24 -7.83 2.15
C VAL A 279 2.23 -8.79 0.96
N VAL A 280 2.09 -10.09 1.24
CA VAL A 280 2.04 -11.14 0.21
C VAL A 280 0.60 -11.28 -0.27
N VAL A 281 0.34 -10.95 -1.53
CA VAL A 281 -0.92 -11.24 -2.22
C VAL A 281 -0.96 -12.72 -2.60
N GLY A 282 -1.95 -13.46 -2.12
CA GLY A 282 -2.00 -14.92 -2.27
C GLY A 282 -1.16 -15.64 -1.23
N ASN A 283 -0.60 -16.79 -1.59
CA ASN A 283 0.04 -17.71 -0.63
C ASN A 283 1.54 -17.45 -0.45
N LEU A 284 2.01 -17.73 0.77
CA LEU A 284 3.43 -17.72 1.16
C LEU A 284 3.90 -19.16 1.39
N ASN A 285 4.70 -19.68 0.47
CA ASN A 285 5.06 -21.11 0.44
C ASN A 285 6.46 -21.34 1.02
N ILE A 286 6.61 -22.37 1.86
CA ILE A 286 7.87 -22.80 2.46
C ILE A 286 8.25 -24.15 1.83
N LEU A 287 9.28 -24.13 0.99
CA LEU A 287 9.59 -25.22 0.06
C LEU A 287 10.71 -26.15 0.55
N ASP A 288 10.80 -27.37 0.02
CA ASP A 288 11.78 -28.41 0.41
C ASP A 288 13.26 -27.93 0.44
N SER A 289 13.61 -26.86 -0.27
CA SER A 289 14.97 -26.30 -0.30
C SER A 289 15.43 -25.68 1.02
N VAL A 290 14.51 -25.33 1.95
CA VAL A 290 14.88 -24.87 3.31
C VAL A 290 15.55 -25.98 4.15
N GLY A 291 15.53 -27.22 3.66
CA GLY A 291 16.23 -28.35 4.28
C GLY A 291 15.72 -28.59 5.70
N SER A 292 16.65 -28.64 6.67
CA SER A 292 16.37 -28.83 8.09
C SER A 292 16.77 -27.64 8.97
N GLY A 293 16.70 -26.43 8.42
CA GLY A 293 16.88 -25.20 9.18
C GLY A 293 15.57 -24.68 9.78
N ASN A 294 15.66 -23.49 10.37
CA ASN A 294 14.52 -22.75 10.90
C ASN A 294 14.10 -21.69 9.88
N VAL A 295 12.80 -21.37 9.81
CA VAL A 295 12.27 -20.27 8.98
C VAL A 295 11.74 -19.17 9.89
N TYR A 296 12.22 -17.94 9.70
CA TYR A 296 11.83 -16.77 10.48
C TYR A 296 10.99 -15.84 9.61
N ILE A 297 9.77 -15.50 10.08
CA ILE A 297 8.87 -14.56 9.41
C ILE A 297 8.47 -13.47 10.40
N LYS A 298 8.77 -12.20 10.08
CA LYS A 298 8.46 -11.07 10.97
C LYS A 298 7.72 -9.93 10.27
N ASN A 299 6.63 -9.42 10.87
CA ASN A 299 5.88 -8.28 10.35
C ASN A 299 5.46 -8.51 8.88
N VAL A 300 4.80 -9.64 8.61
CA VAL A 300 4.34 -10.03 7.27
C VAL A 300 2.84 -10.26 7.30
N VAL A 301 2.14 -9.80 6.26
CA VAL A 301 0.72 -10.08 6.06
C VAL A 301 0.55 -10.90 4.80
N VAL A 302 -0.03 -12.09 4.94
CA VAL A 302 -0.32 -13.01 3.83
C VAL A 302 -1.81 -12.94 3.55
N LEU A 303 -2.15 -12.40 2.39
CA LEU A 303 -3.52 -12.24 1.88
C LEU A 303 -3.92 -13.54 1.18
N GLY A 304 -3.96 -14.60 1.97
CA GLY A 304 -4.04 -16.00 1.57
C GLY A 304 -3.52 -16.89 2.71
N ASP A 305 -2.96 -18.06 2.37
CA ASP A 305 -2.47 -19.03 3.34
C ASP A 305 -0.93 -19.12 3.36
N ILE A 306 -0.35 -19.43 4.52
CA ILE A 306 1.04 -19.90 4.63
C ILE A 306 1.04 -21.41 4.37
N VAL A 307 1.81 -21.88 3.39
CA VAL A 307 1.82 -23.30 2.97
C VAL A 307 3.19 -23.93 3.24
N ILE A 308 3.23 -24.92 4.12
CA ILE A 308 4.44 -25.67 4.49
C ILE A 308 4.48 -26.97 3.68
N SER A 309 5.12 -26.90 2.51
CA SER A 309 5.44 -28.07 1.68
C SER A 309 6.72 -28.78 2.15
N ALA A 310 7.63 -28.05 2.81
CA ALA A 310 8.96 -28.50 3.21
C ALA A 310 8.95 -29.72 4.16
N LYS A 311 9.60 -30.81 3.76
CA LYS A 311 9.58 -32.12 4.46
C LYS A 311 10.44 -32.22 5.72
N SER A 312 11.45 -31.37 5.85
CA SER A 312 12.48 -31.50 6.90
C SER A 312 12.65 -30.26 7.78
N VAL A 313 11.87 -29.19 7.55
CA VAL A 313 12.01 -27.90 8.23
C VAL A 313 11.81 -28.06 9.75
N ASN A 314 12.72 -27.48 10.55
CA ASN A 314 12.77 -27.74 11.99
C ASN A 314 11.77 -26.89 12.79
N SER A 315 11.70 -25.59 12.48
CA SER A 315 10.72 -24.66 13.06
C SER A 315 10.25 -23.63 12.04
N LEU A 316 9.02 -23.15 12.25
CA LEU A 316 8.50 -21.93 11.67
C LEU A 316 8.23 -20.94 12.80
N GLU A 317 9.02 -19.86 12.83
CA GLU A 317 8.97 -18.84 13.88
C GLU A 317 8.36 -17.55 13.32
N LEU A 318 7.14 -17.25 13.77
CA LEU A 318 6.30 -16.14 13.35
C LEU A 318 6.32 -15.03 14.42
N THR A 319 6.45 -13.78 14.01
CA THR A 319 6.36 -12.60 14.89
C THR A 319 5.63 -11.47 14.18
N ASP A 320 4.55 -10.93 14.75
CA ASP A 320 3.71 -9.91 14.10
C ASP A 320 3.18 -10.32 12.71
N VAL A 321 2.94 -11.63 12.50
CA VAL A 321 2.47 -12.18 11.22
C VAL A 321 0.94 -12.28 11.19
N LYS A 322 0.33 -12.09 10.01
CA LYS A 322 -1.09 -12.35 9.74
C LYS A 322 -1.20 -13.24 8.52
N ALA A 323 -2.07 -14.24 8.55
CA ALA A 323 -2.44 -15.11 7.43
C ALA A 323 -3.87 -15.63 7.65
N ARG A 324 -4.54 -16.12 6.61
CA ARG A 324 -5.85 -16.78 6.76
C ARG A 324 -5.72 -18.15 7.43
N ASN A 325 -4.80 -18.98 6.94
CA ASN A 325 -4.43 -20.27 7.54
C ASN A 325 -2.92 -20.49 7.52
N ILE A 326 -2.46 -21.47 8.31
CA ILE A 326 -1.18 -22.15 8.12
C ILE A 326 -1.50 -23.60 7.76
N ILE A 327 -1.04 -24.07 6.60
CA ILE A 327 -1.35 -25.38 6.02
C ILE A 327 -0.07 -26.20 5.97
N ILE A 328 -0.06 -27.41 6.53
CA ILE A 328 1.04 -28.36 6.40
C ILE A 328 0.62 -29.46 5.42
N GLU A 329 1.29 -29.56 4.27
CA GLU A 329 0.87 -30.49 3.19
C GLU A 329 1.35 -31.94 3.41
N ASN A 330 2.45 -32.11 4.15
CA ASN A 330 3.08 -33.40 4.44
C ASN A 330 2.95 -33.72 5.93
N GLN A 331 2.93 -35.01 6.31
CA GLN A 331 2.89 -35.43 7.72
C GLN A 331 4.28 -35.35 8.37
N ASN A 332 4.81 -34.12 8.44
CA ASN A 332 6.05 -33.78 9.13
C ASN A 332 5.69 -33.20 10.50
N ASN A 333 6.53 -33.43 11.50
CA ASN A 333 6.44 -32.65 12.74
C ASN A 333 7.19 -31.32 12.52
N VAL A 334 6.48 -30.20 12.49
CA VAL A 334 7.08 -28.85 12.32
C VAL A 334 6.68 -27.99 13.52
N ASN A 335 7.66 -27.57 14.31
CA ASN A 335 7.41 -26.72 15.47
C ASN A 335 6.95 -25.33 14.98
N ILE A 336 5.66 -25.02 15.03
CA ILE A 336 5.12 -23.70 14.68
C ILE A 336 5.05 -22.86 15.96
N ILE A 337 5.80 -21.76 15.96
CA ILE A 337 5.97 -20.86 17.10
C ILE A 337 5.50 -19.47 16.68
N GLU A 338 4.43 -18.97 17.29
CA GLU A 338 3.90 -17.63 17.04
C GLU A 338 4.13 -16.74 18.27
N ASN A 339 4.80 -15.60 18.08
CA ASN A 339 5.08 -14.61 19.12
C ASN A 339 5.70 -15.22 20.41
N ASN A 340 6.57 -16.23 20.24
CA ASN A 340 7.22 -17.06 21.28
C ASN A 340 6.30 -18.11 21.97
N VAL A 341 5.13 -18.41 21.42
CA VAL A 341 4.20 -19.46 21.90
C VAL A 341 4.14 -20.59 20.87
N VAL A 342 4.31 -21.84 21.30
CA VAL A 342 4.13 -23.01 20.41
C VAL A 342 2.63 -23.20 20.14
N ILE A 343 2.23 -23.13 18.87
CA ILE A 343 0.82 -23.25 18.44
C ILE A 343 0.53 -24.53 17.65
N GLY A 344 1.56 -25.23 17.15
CA GLY A 344 1.42 -26.49 16.42
C GLY A 344 2.72 -27.30 16.37
N ASN A 345 2.59 -28.60 16.12
CA ASN A 345 3.65 -29.56 15.84
C ASN A 345 3.20 -30.48 14.70
#